data_AF-A0AA84ZWT5-F1
#
_entry.id   AF-A0AA84ZWT5-F1
#
_cell.length_a   1.000
_cell.length_b   1.000
_cell.length_c   1.000
_cell.angle_alpha   90.00
_cell.angle_beta   90.00
_cell.angle_gamma   90.00
#
_symmetry.space_group_name_H-M   'P 1'
#
loop_
_entity.id
_entity.type
_entity.pdbx_description
1 polymer ?
#
loop_
_entity_poly.entity_id
_entity_poly.type
_entity_poly.pdbx_seq_one_letter_code
_entity_poly.pdbx_strand_id
1 'polypeptide(L)'
;MYDEDMFGISFNIWFVSHLCLITLAGIFMDRVGLRPLKLVSTLMYAAGTVMFAFTTGKVAPLFFTAGALVALSSICSLICNQQISSMFPHFRGICISLISGAFDSSTVVAYAVSKYHPYFSLQWSFISLSIGSFIMGLFIAMFILTMKSVDMEKFAKTEVTKSVFQSRESCLEESSSVDVDKELSNVINERFPTLRKCIFSASYALINLWITLGLFRFAIFLSQLYRQLVHLFPTDKKLVEHLLEVSSVFSMCGFFAAPVSGVIIDLSLRCSRDKVANILISNKFNVSNRKMYYNYICGLVPAMTIMSIFAVILSTMMFIPNMVAIYTAFVCLVIVRSLMFSAYVSYLLTGFPIRYFGTLNGISSVISGLFSLLQHIFLHTSGTVANSVSMAASIGLFITPFVLLMLRR
;
A
#
# COMPACT_ATOMS: atom_id res chain seq x y z
N MET A 1 -4.78 -31.27 -17.75
CA MET A 1 -5.85 -30.89 -16.82
C MET A 1 -5.30 -31.03 -15.41
N TYR A 2 -4.63 -30.00 -14.91
CA TYR A 2 -4.48 -29.81 -13.47
C TYR A 2 -5.70 -28.99 -13.07
N ASP A 3 -6.49 -29.51 -12.15
CA ASP A 3 -7.81 -28.98 -11.78
C ASP A 3 -7.73 -27.52 -11.36
N GLU A 4 -8.67 -26.68 -11.84
CA GLU A 4 -8.84 -25.30 -11.40
C GLU A 4 -8.93 -25.19 -9.86
N ASP A 5 -9.38 -26.27 -9.21
CA ASP A 5 -9.42 -26.45 -7.76
C ASP A 5 -8.04 -26.38 -7.10
N MET A 6 -6.97 -26.94 -7.70
CA MET A 6 -5.64 -26.94 -7.10
C MET A 6 -5.06 -25.52 -7.00
N PHE A 7 -5.21 -24.72 -8.06
CA PHE A 7 -4.75 -23.33 -8.07
C PHE A 7 -5.54 -22.45 -7.10
N GLY A 8 -6.86 -22.66 -6.99
CA GLY A 8 -7.69 -21.99 -6.00
C GLY A 8 -7.25 -22.31 -4.57
N ILE A 9 -6.98 -23.58 -4.27
CA ILE A 9 -6.46 -24.02 -2.97
C ILE A 9 -5.08 -23.43 -2.69
N SER A 10 -4.16 -23.45 -3.68
CA SER A 10 -2.82 -22.85 -3.54
C SER A 10 -2.89 -21.36 -3.24
N PHE A 11 -3.71 -20.62 -3.97
CA PHE A 11 -3.90 -19.18 -3.75
C PHE A 11 -4.41 -18.90 -2.33
N ASN A 12 -5.40 -19.67 -1.86
CA ASN A 12 -5.94 -19.51 -0.50
C ASN A 12 -4.88 -19.80 0.57
N ILE A 13 -4.08 -20.87 0.42
CA ILE A 13 -3.00 -21.20 1.35
C ILE A 13 -1.95 -20.09 1.38
N TRP A 14 -1.54 -19.58 0.22
CA TRP A 14 -0.59 -18.46 0.14
C TRP A 14 -1.14 -17.21 0.80
N PHE A 15 -2.40 -16.86 0.54
CA PHE A 15 -3.05 -15.70 1.12
C PHE A 15 -3.15 -15.80 2.65
N VAL A 16 -3.59 -16.95 3.18
CA VAL A 16 -3.72 -17.18 4.63
C VAL A 16 -2.34 -17.19 5.31
N SER A 17 -1.35 -17.85 4.72
CA SER A 17 0.01 -17.89 5.27
C SER A 17 0.63 -16.48 5.33
N HIS A 18 0.47 -15.70 4.27
CA HIS A 18 0.85 -14.29 4.24
C HIS A 18 0.15 -13.49 5.35
N LEU A 19 -1.15 -13.67 5.52
CA LEU A 19 -1.95 -12.97 6.52
C LEU A 19 -1.45 -13.24 7.94
N CYS A 20 -1.19 -14.48 8.30
CA CYS A 20 -0.70 -14.82 9.63
C CYS A 20 0.71 -14.25 9.90
N LEU A 21 1.59 -14.28 8.88
CA LEU A 21 3.00 -14.00 9.05
C LEU A 21 3.35 -12.49 8.93
N ILE A 22 2.49 -11.66 8.32
CA ILE A 22 2.75 -10.23 8.16
C ILE A 22 2.83 -9.46 9.48
N THR A 23 2.04 -9.86 10.48
CA THR A 23 2.10 -9.24 11.83
C THR A 23 3.42 -9.61 12.53
N LEU A 24 3.87 -10.86 12.40
CA LEU A 24 5.15 -11.29 12.94
C LEU A 24 6.31 -10.53 12.29
N ALA A 25 6.27 -10.35 10.97
CA ALA A 25 7.24 -9.54 10.25
C ALA A 25 7.23 -8.07 10.71
N GLY A 26 6.05 -7.49 10.96
CA GLY A 26 5.89 -6.15 11.52
C GLY A 26 6.52 -6.00 12.91
N ILE A 27 6.26 -6.96 13.81
CA ILE A 27 6.87 -6.99 15.15
C ILE A 27 8.40 -7.17 15.05
N PHE A 28 8.86 -8.02 14.13
CA PHE A 28 10.28 -8.23 13.88
C PHE A 28 10.96 -6.95 13.40
N MET A 29 10.31 -6.19 12.51
CA MET A 29 10.81 -4.89 12.04
C MET A 29 11.01 -3.90 13.19
N ASP A 30 10.02 -3.80 14.07
CA ASP A 30 10.01 -2.83 15.16
C ASP A 30 11.00 -3.21 16.28
N ARG A 31 11.24 -4.51 16.51
CA ARG A 31 12.13 -5.02 17.58
C ARG A 31 13.58 -5.20 17.15
N VAL A 32 13.81 -5.89 16.03
CA VAL A 32 15.15 -6.31 15.58
C VAL A 32 15.75 -5.26 14.64
N GLY A 33 14.91 -4.63 13.82
CA GLY A 33 15.31 -3.55 12.92
C GLY A 33 14.97 -3.83 11.46
N LEU A 34 15.23 -2.82 10.64
CA LEU A 34 14.80 -2.75 9.24
C LEU A 34 15.74 -3.54 8.31
N ARG A 35 17.06 -3.39 8.48
CA ARG A 35 18.10 -4.14 7.74
C ARG A 35 17.95 -5.67 7.87
N PRO A 36 17.91 -6.26 9.09
CA PRO A 36 17.81 -7.70 9.22
C PRO A 36 16.52 -8.25 8.63
N LEU A 37 15.40 -7.53 8.75
CA LEU A 37 14.16 -7.93 8.10
C LEU A 37 14.29 -7.96 6.57
N LYS A 38 14.92 -6.94 5.97
CA LYS A 38 15.14 -6.91 4.52
C LYS A 38 16.04 -8.05 4.04
N LEU A 39 17.10 -8.38 4.78
CA LEU A 39 18.01 -9.49 4.43
C LEU A 39 17.28 -10.84 4.49
N VAL A 40 16.57 -11.10 5.59
CA VAL A 40 15.75 -12.31 5.75
C VAL A 40 14.71 -12.41 4.63
N SER A 41 14.02 -11.31 4.35
CA SER A 41 13.04 -11.24 3.26
C SER A 41 13.65 -11.54 1.89
N THR A 42 14.83 -11.00 1.59
CA THR A 42 15.49 -11.20 0.29
C THR A 42 15.98 -12.65 0.13
N LEU A 43 16.56 -13.23 1.18
CA LEU A 43 16.95 -14.64 1.20
C LEU A 43 15.75 -15.56 1.02
N MET A 44 14.65 -15.28 1.72
CA MET A 44 13.43 -16.06 1.64
C MET A 44 12.76 -15.94 0.26
N TYR A 45 12.81 -14.76 -0.37
CA TYR A 45 12.34 -14.57 -1.75
C TYR A 45 13.18 -15.40 -2.74
N ALA A 46 14.50 -15.29 -2.66
CA ALA A 46 15.42 -16.05 -3.52
C ALA A 46 15.18 -17.56 -3.38
N ALA A 47 15.14 -18.07 -2.13
CA ALA A 47 14.84 -19.47 -1.85
C ALA A 47 13.49 -19.91 -2.45
N GLY A 48 12.43 -19.12 -2.26
CA GLY A 48 11.11 -19.42 -2.82
C GLY A 48 11.09 -19.43 -4.35
N THR A 49 11.79 -18.50 -5.01
CA THR A 49 11.90 -18.49 -6.48
C THR A 49 12.73 -19.66 -7.03
N VAL A 50 13.78 -20.09 -6.32
CA VAL A 50 14.54 -21.30 -6.67
C VAL A 50 13.68 -22.55 -6.51
N MET A 51 12.86 -22.63 -5.45
CA MET A 51 11.90 -23.73 -5.29
C MET A 51 10.90 -23.79 -6.44
N PHE A 52 10.42 -22.63 -6.94
CA PHE A 52 9.59 -22.59 -8.15
C PHE A 52 10.32 -23.12 -9.39
N ALA A 53 11.61 -22.82 -9.55
CA ALA A 53 12.41 -23.31 -10.69
C ALA A 53 12.49 -24.85 -10.74
N PHE A 54 12.52 -25.52 -9.59
CA PHE A 54 12.62 -26.98 -9.50
C PHE A 54 11.27 -27.68 -9.31
N THR A 55 10.16 -26.93 -9.33
CA THR A 55 8.83 -27.52 -9.18
C THR A 55 8.50 -28.39 -10.39
N THR A 56 8.43 -29.70 -10.17
CA THR A 56 8.00 -30.69 -11.16
C THR A 56 6.60 -31.19 -10.81
N GLY A 57 5.82 -31.67 -11.78
CA GLY A 57 4.46 -32.19 -11.53
C GLY A 57 4.35 -33.32 -10.49
N LYS A 58 5.46 -33.92 -10.04
CA LYS A 58 5.51 -34.93 -8.97
C LYS A 58 5.71 -34.35 -7.56
N VAL A 59 6.02 -33.05 -7.42
CA VAL A 59 6.39 -32.41 -6.15
C VAL A 59 5.39 -31.30 -5.80
N ALA A 60 4.10 -31.65 -5.76
CA ALA A 60 3.02 -30.74 -5.37
C ALA A 60 3.29 -29.94 -4.07
N PRO A 61 3.79 -30.51 -2.95
CA PRO A 61 4.00 -29.74 -1.71
C PRO A 61 5.03 -28.61 -1.87
N LEU A 62 6.00 -28.76 -2.77
CA LEU A 62 7.04 -27.75 -3.01
C LEU A 62 6.45 -26.48 -3.63
N PHE A 63 5.42 -26.62 -4.47
CA PHE A 63 4.72 -25.47 -5.06
C PHE A 63 4.01 -24.62 -3.99
N PHE A 64 3.34 -25.29 -3.04
CA PHE A 64 2.63 -24.61 -1.95
C PHE A 64 3.60 -23.86 -1.04
N THR A 65 4.71 -24.50 -0.65
CA THR A 65 5.71 -23.88 0.23
C THR A 65 6.46 -22.75 -0.48
N ALA A 66 6.82 -22.92 -1.76
CA ALA A 66 7.47 -21.88 -2.56
C ALA A 66 6.63 -20.59 -2.63
N GLY A 67 5.34 -20.71 -2.97
CA GLY A 67 4.49 -19.53 -3.10
C GLY A 67 4.18 -18.84 -1.77
N ALA A 68 4.07 -19.58 -0.67
CA ALA A 68 3.94 -18.98 0.66
C ALA A 68 5.17 -18.13 1.04
N LEU A 69 6.39 -18.65 0.77
CA LEU A 69 7.64 -17.93 1.04
C LEU A 69 7.78 -16.68 0.15
N VAL A 70 7.45 -16.78 -1.14
CA VAL A 70 7.48 -15.66 -2.09
C VAL A 70 6.44 -14.59 -1.71
N ALA A 71 5.21 -14.99 -1.38
CA ALA A 71 4.15 -14.05 -1.01
C ALA A 71 4.48 -13.27 0.27
N LEU A 72 5.03 -13.94 1.29
CA LEU A 72 5.46 -13.29 2.52
C LEU A 72 6.68 -12.38 2.31
N SER A 73 7.70 -12.85 1.60
CA SER A 73 8.91 -12.06 1.36
C SER A 73 8.64 -10.83 0.48
N SER A 74 7.74 -10.93 -0.50
CA SER A 74 7.38 -9.81 -1.36
C SER A 74 6.83 -8.63 -0.55
N ILE A 75 5.89 -8.88 0.36
CA ILE A 75 5.30 -7.82 1.20
C ILE A 75 6.27 -7.29 2.26
N CYS A 76 7.09 -8.15 2.88
CA CYS A 76 8.09 -7.71 3.85
C CYS A 76 9.11 -6.78 3.18
N SER A 77 9.52 -7.13 1.96
CA SER A 77 10.39 -6.32 1.11
C SER A 77 9.76 -4.96 0.77
N LEU A 78 8.44 -4.93 0.48
CA LEU A 78 7.69 -3.70 0.22
C LEU A 78 7.66 -2.78 1.44
N ILE A 79 7.30 -3.30 2.61
CA ILE A 79 7.23 -2.54 3.87
C ILE A 79 8.60 -1.94 4.20
N CYS A 80 9.68 -2.72 4.03
CA CYS A 80 11.04 -2.22 4.22
C CYS A 80 11.38 -1.09 3.24
N ASN A 81 11.01 -1.22 1.96
CA ASN A 81 11.28 -0.21 0.95
C ASN A 81 10.49 1.08 1.21
N GLN A 82 9.24 0.99 1.65
CA GLN A 82 8.42 2.16 1.98
C GLN A 82 9.06 3.04 3.08
N GLN A 83 9.91 2.49 3.94
CA GLN A 83 10.67 3.27 4.93
C GLN A 83 11.72 4.19 4.33
N ILE A 84 12.18 3.92 3.11
CA ILE A 84 13.10 4.81 2.38
C ILE A 84 12.46 6.18 2.16
N SER A 85 11.13 6.25 2.03
CA SER A 85 10.41 7.53 1.92
C SER A 85 10.65 8.47 3.11
N SER A 86 10.92 7.92 4.30
CA SER A 86 11.20 8.70 5.50
C SER A 86 12.53 9.47 5.41
N MET A 87 13.40 9.15 4.44
CA MET A 87 14.61 9.94 4.12
C MET A 87 14.29 11.22 3.33
N PHE A 88 13.15 11.27 2.63
CA PHE A 88 12.77 12.38 1.75
C PHE A 88 11.48 13.06 2.24
N PRO A 89 11.52 13.86 3.32
CA PRO A 89 10.32 14.39 3.96
C PRO A 89 9.49 15.32 3.06
N HIS A 90 10.11 15.99 2.09
CA HIS A 90 9.41 16.89 1.16
C HIS A 90 8.62 16.15 0.05
N PHE A 91 9.06 14.95 -0.34
CA PHE A 91 8.47 14.16 -1.44
C PHE A 91 8.08 12.75 -0.96
N ARG A 92 7.69 12.65 0.31
CA ARG A 92 7.48 11.39 0.99
C ARG A 92 6.35 10.58 0.36
N GLY A 93 5.23 11.23 0.06
CA GLY A 93 4.07 10.66 -0.61
C GLY A 93 4.39 10.15 -2.00
N ILE A 94 5.16 10.90 -2.80
CA ILE A 94 5.66 10.46 -4.11
C ILE A 94 6.55 9.22 -3.97
N CYS A 95 7.48 9.18 -3.02
CA CYS A 95 8.32 8.00 -2.81
C CYS A 95 7.49 6.77 -2.42
N ILE A 96 6.53 6.92 -1.50
CA ILE A 96 5.64 5.82 -1.06
C ILE A 96 4.80 5.32 -2.23
N SER A 97 4.20 6.22 -3.00
CA SER A 97 3.34 5.86 -4.13
C SER A 97 4.14 5.19 -5.24
N LEU A 98 5.34 5.68 -5.57
CA LEU A 98 6.20 5.10 -6.59
C LEU A 98 6.63 3.68 -6.23
N ILE A 99 7.04 3.46 -4.97
CA ILE A 99 7.42 2.12 -4.47
C ILE A 99 6.24 1.16 -4.53
N SER A 100 5.04 1.62 -4.14
CA SER A 100 3.82 0.80 -4.17
C SER A 100 3.36 0.53 -5.60
N GLY A 101 3.45 1.51 -6.51
CA GLY A 101 3.13 1.36 -7.92
C GLY A 101 4.10 0.43 -8.65
N ALA A 102 5.39 0.47 -8.33
CA ALA A 102 6.39 -0.46 -8.86
C ALA A 102 6.11 -1.90 -8.40
N PHE A 103 5.71 -2.08 -7.14
CA PHE A 103 5.29 -3.37 -6.61
C PHE A 103 4.07 -3.91 -7.35
N ASP A 104 3.05 -3.09 -7.58
CA ASP A 104 1.84 -3.49 -8.30
C ASP A 104 2.13 -3.87 -9.76
N SER A 105 3.05 -3.13 -10.39
CA SER A 105 3.46 -3.35 -11.79
C SER A 105 4.43 -4.51 -11.96
N SER A 106 4.90 -5.14 -10.88
CA SER A 106 5.81 -6.30 -10.94
C SER A 106 5.20 -7.52 -11.65
N THR A 107 3.88 -7.56 -11.77
CA THR A 107 3.13 -8.56 -12.57
C THR A 107 3.53 -8.59 -14.05
N VAL A 108 4.09 -7.50 -14.58
CA VAL A 108 4.69 -7.45 -15.93
C VAL A 108 5.79 -8.50 -16.08
N VAL A 109 6.57 -8.76 -15.03
CA VAL A 109 7.63 -9.78 -15.07
C VAL A 109 7.04 -11.17 -15.24
N ALA A 110 5.96 -11.49 -14.51
CA ALA A 110 5.26 -12.75 -14.65
C ALA A 110 4.63 -12.92 -16.05
N TYR A 111 4.06 -11.84 -16.60
CA TYR A 111 3.55 -11.82 -17.98
C TYR A 111 4.66 -12.06 -19.01
N ALA A 112 5.82 -11.38 -18.86
CA ALA A 112 6.97 -11.60 -19.73
C ALA A 112 7.46 -13.06 -19.68
N VAL A 113 7.60 -13.63 -18.48
CA VAL A 113 7.98 -15.04 -18.31
C VAL A 113 6.97 -15.97 -19.00
N SER A 114 5.66 -15.70 -18.87
CA SER A 114 4.62 -16.51 -19.53
C SER A 114 4.70 -16.44 -21.06
N LYS A 115 5.04 -15.28 -21.63
CA LYS A 115 5.12 -15.06 -23.08
C LYS A 115 6.38 -15.65 -23.71
N TYR A 116 7.51 -15.61 -23.01
CA TYR A 116 8.79 -16.11 -23.50
C TYR A 116 9.08 -17.59 -23.16
N HIS A 117 8.19 -18.25 -22.42
CA HIS A 117 8.29 -19.67 -22.11
C HIS A 117 8.58 -20.60 -23.31
N PRO A 118 7.97 -20.43 -24.51
CA PRO A 118 8.26 -21.32 -25.65
C PRO A 118 9.70 -21.19 -26.16
N TYR A 119 10.38 -20.06 -25.90
CA TYR A 119 11.76 -19.80 -26.33
C TYR A 119 12.79 -20.06 -25.22
N PHE A 120 12.38 -19.94 -23.95
CA PHE A 120 13.26 -20.03 -22.80
C PHE A 120 12.60 -20.84 -21.68
N SER A 121 13.31 -21.84 -21.15
CA SER A 121 12.77 -22.71 -20.09
C SER A 121 12.35 -21.91 -18.84
N LEU A 122 11.20 -22.28 -18.25
CA LEU A 122 10.72 -21.67 -16.99
C LEU A 122 11.76 -21.76 -15.87
N GLN A 123 12.52 -22.87 -15.82
CA GLN A 123 13.50 -23.09 -14.77
C GLN A 123 14.57 -22.00 -14.77
N TRP A 124 15.14 -21.72 -15.94
CA TRP A 124 16.15 -20.67 -16.10
C TRP A 124 15.56 -19.27 -15.87
N SER A 125 14.29 -19.05 -16.21
CA SER A 125 13.59 -17.79 -15.94
C SER A 125 13.53 -17.52 -14.42
N PHE A 126 13.07 -18.49 -13.64
CA PHE A 126 12.98 -18.36 -12.18
C PHE A 126 14.35 -18.29 -11.49
N ILE A 127 15.36 -19.01 -12.00
CA ILE A 127 16.74 -18.91 -11.50
C ILE A 127 17.30 -17.49 -11.74
N SER A 128 17.12 -16.94 -12.94
CA SER A 128 17.58 -15.57 -13.25
C SER A 128 16.88 -14.53 -12.36
N LEU A 129 15.58 -14.70 -12.11
CA LEU A 129 14.81 -13.85 -11.21
C LEU A 129 15.31 -13.94 -9.77
N SER A 130 15.66 -15.15 -9.30
CA SER A 130 16.24 -15.35 -7.97
C SER A 130 17.56 -14.61 -7.82
N ILE A 131 18.47 -14.74 -8.80
CA ILE A 131 19.79 -14.10 -8.74
C ILE A 131 19.65 -12.58 -8.78
N GLY A 132 18.83 -12.05 -9.71
CA GLY A 132 18.61 -10.62 -9.83
C GLY A 132 17.97 -10.00 -8.58
N SER A 133 16.93 -10.65 -8.04
CA SER A 133 16.28 -10.18 -6.81
C SER A 133 17.19 -10.28 -5.58
N PHE A 134 18.05 -11.30 -5.50
CA PHE A 134 19.02 -11.44 -4.43
C PHE A 134 20.07 -10.32 -4.45
N ILE A 135 20.67 -10.04 -5.63
CA ILE A 135 21.67 -8.98 -5.79
C ILE A 135 21.06 -7.61 -5.47
N MET A 136 19.91 -7.29 -6.06
CA MET A 136 19.24 -6.01 -5.84
C MET A 136 18.76 -5.86 -4.38
N GLY A 137 18.19 -6.91 -3.81
CA GLY A 137 17.74 -6.91 -2.42
C GLY A 137 18.89 -6.75 -1.43
N LEU A 138 20.04 -7.39 -1.68
CA LEU A 138 21.25 -7.24 -0.87
C LEU A 138 21.82 -5.82 -0.98
N PHE A 139 21.86 -5.25 -2.19
CA PHE A 139 22.30 -3.88 -2.41
C PHE A 139 21.44 -2.88 -1.62
N ILE A 140 20.12 -3.00 -1.72
CA ILE A 140 19.18 -2.14 -0.97
C ILE A 140 19.34 -2.33 0.54
N ALA A 141 19.51 -3.57 1.02
CA ALA A 141 19.69 -3.87 2.43
C ALA A 141 20.98 -3.28 3.02
N MET A 142 22.08 -3.35 2.29
CA MET A 142 23.41 -2.95 2.77
C MET A 142 23.68 -1.46 2.61
N PHE A 143 23.34 -0.89 1.45
CA PHE A 143 23.73 0.48 1.10
C PHE A 143 22.65 1.53 1.37
N ILE A 144 21.37 1.17 1.18
CA ILE A 144 20.27 2.15 1.27
C ILE A 144 19.62 2.10 2.65
N LEU A 145 19.27 0.91 3.13
CA LEU A 145 18.55 0.77 4.39
C LEU A 145 19.47 1.06 5.58
N THR A 146 18.97 1.67 6.66
CA THR A 146 19.67 1.87 7.95
C THR A 146 19.18 0.84 8.96
N MET A 147 19.94 0.62 10.04
CA MET A 147 19.66 -0.46 10.99
C MET A 147 18.25 -0.37 11.60
N LYS A 148 17.76 0.84 11.91
CA LYS A 148 16.42 1.08 12.46
C LYS A 148 15.65 2.09 11.63
N SER A 149 14.32 1.92 11.54
CA SER A 149 13.41 2.84 10.87
C SER A 149 13.48 4.27 11.42
N VAL A 150 13.74 4.43 12.72
CA VAL A 150 13.90 5.73 13.38
C VAL A 150 15.13 6.48 12.90
N ASP A 151 16.20 5.77 12.53
CA ASP A 151 17.42 6.42 12.05
C ASP A 151 17.24 6.97 10.63
N MET A 152 16.35 6.40 9.82
CA MET A 152 15.97 6.95 8.51
C MET A 152 15.45 8.39 8.60
N GLU A 153 14.60 8.66 9.59
CA GLU A 153 14.07 10.01 9.83
C GLU A 153 15.18 10.98 10.28
N LYS A 154 16.20 10.49 10.97
CA LYS A 154 17.34 11.33 11.42
C LYS A 154 18.25 11.71 10.25
N PHE A 155 18.44 10.84 9.27
CA PHE A 155 19.22 11.16 8.07
C PHE A 155 18.58 12.30 7.27
N ALA A 156 17.25 12.27 7.10
CA ALA A 156 16.49 13.37 6.52
C ALA A 156 16.77 14.70 7.25
N LYS A 157 16.71 14.69 8.59
CA LYS A 157 16.95 15.87 9.41
C LYS A 157 18.40 16.38 9.30
N THR A 158 19.36 15.47 9.16
CA THR A 158 20.79 15.83 9.06
C THR A 158 21.12 16.47 7.72
N GLU A 159 20.55 15.98 6.61
CA GLU A 159 20.70 16.58 5.28
C GLU A 159 19.94 17.90 5.15
N VAL A 160 18.72 18.01 5.70
CA VAL A 160 17.97 19.28 5.76
C VAL A 160 18.73 20.30 6.62
N THR A 161 19.26 19.89 7.77
CA THR A 161 20.07 20.78 8.62
C THR A 161 21.32 21.24 7.86
N LYS A 162 22.06 20.35 7.19
CA LYS A 162 23.25 20.72 6.40
C LYS A 162 22.91 21.66 5.24
N SER A 163 21.85 21.39 4.48
CA SER A 163 21.42 22.25 3.37
C SER A 163 20.90 23.61 3.84
N VAL A 164 20.19 23.67 4.98
CA VAL A 164 19.76 24.92 5.62
C VAL A 164 20.95 25.70 6.17
N PHE A 165 21.95 25.04 6.79
CA PHE A 165 23.18 25.70 7.25
C PHE A 165 24.00 26.25 6.07
N GLN A 166 24.10 25.50 4.96
CA GLN A 166 24.78 25.93 3.74
C GLN A 166 24.03 27.04 2.99
N SER A 167 22.71 27.13 3.17
CA SER A 167 21.87 28.24 2.68
C SER A 167 21.81 29.43 3.66
N ARG A 168 22.14 29.24 4.95
CA ARG A 168 22.12 30.29 5.99
C ARG A 168 23.40 31.11 6.07
N GLU A 169 24.51 30.66 5.49
CA GLU A 169 25.73 31.48 5.38
C GLU A 169 25.56 32.67 4.41
N SER A 170 24.51 32.70 3.58
CA SER A 170 24.25 33.79 2.63
C SER A 170 23.21 34.83 3.08
N CYS A 171 22.50 34.62 4.21
CA CYS A 171 21.48 35.55 4.71
C CYS A 171 21.45 35.55 6.25
N LEU A 172 22.22 36.46 6.87
CA LEU A 172 22.01 36.87 8.25
C LEU A 172 20.83 37.84 8.30
N GLU A 173 19.71 37.41 8.89
CA GLU A 173 18.91 38.20 9.85
C GLU A 173 17.79 37.34 10.45
N GLU A 174 17.44 37.67 11.69
CA GLU A 174 16.65 36.87 12.62
C GLU A 174 15.25 36.47 12.12
N SER A 175 14.98 35.16 12.12
CA SER A 175 13.69 34.66 12.58
C SER A 175 13.89 33.32 13.27
N SER A 176 13.30 33.18 14.45
CA SER A 176 13.22 31.92 15.18
C SER A 176 12.33 30.97 14.37
N SER A 177 12.90 30.28 13.38
CA SER A 177 12.19 29.27 12.60
C SER A 177 11.82 28.14 13.54
N VAL A 178 10.57 28.15 14.03
CA VAL A 178 9.99 27.03 14.77
C VAL A 178 10.09 25.81 13.87
N ASP A 179 10.84 24.79 14.31
CA ASP A 179 10.92 23.51 13.61
C ASP A 179 9.58 22.78 13.82
N VAL A 180 8.65 23.02 12.88
CA VAL A 180 7.29 22.49 12.89
C VAL A 180 7.31 20.96 12.92
N ASP A 181 8.27 20.32 12.25
CA ASP A 181 8.38 18.87 12.18
C ASP A 181 8.82 18.28 13.53
N LYS A 182 9.73 18.95 14.24
CA LYS A 182 10.12 18.56 15.60
C LYS A 182 8.96 18.68 16.58
N GLU A 183 8.22 19.79 16.54
CA GLU A 183 7.09 20.01 17.44
C GLU A 183 5.97 19.00 17.18
N LEU A 184 5.70 18.70 15.92
CA LEU A 184 4.69 17.73 15.52
C LEU A 184 5.07 16.30 15.92
N SER A 185 6.34 15.92 15.77
CA SER A 185 6.84 14.64 16.27
C SER A 185 6.75 14.54 17.80
N ASN A 186 6.96 15.63 18.53
CA ASN A 186 6.76 15.66 19.99
C ASN A 186 5.29 15.45 20.34
N VAL A 187 4.37 16.19 19.70
CA VAL A 187 2.92 16.03 19.89
C VAL A 187 2.45 14.60 19.62
N ILE A 188 2.96 13.96 18.57
CA ILE A 188 2.63 12.56 18.23
C ILE A 188 3.18 11.60 19.30
N ASN A 189 4.42 11.78 19.74
CA ASN A 189 5.05 10.92 20.75
C ASN A 189 4.39 11.06 22.14
N GLU A 190 3.99 12.26 22.53
CA GLU A 190 3.25 12.52 23.77
C GLU A 190 1.85 11.90 23.74
N ARG A 191 1.16 12.00 22.59
CA ARG A 191 -0.16 11.40 22.41
C ARG A 191 -0.11 9.88 22.42
N PHE A 192 0.97 9.30 21.88
CA PHE A 192 1.13 7.86 21.71
C PHE A 192 2.42 7.32 22.35
N PRO A 193 2.49 7.30 23.69
CA PRO A 193 3.66 6.80 24.41
C PRO A 193 3.78 5.27 24.33
N THR A 194 2.65 4.56 24.16
CA THR A 194 2.59 3.10 24.14
C THR A 194 1.80 2.58 22.95
N LEU A 195 2.18 1.40 22.45
CA LEU A 195 1.50 0.72 21.34
C LEU A 195 -0.01 0.51 21.61
N ARG A 196 -0.38 0.17 22.85
CA ARG A 196 -1.79 -0.02 23.23
C ARG A 196 -2.61 1.25 23.00
N LYS A 197 -2.07 2.43 23.33
CA LYS A 197 -2.75 3.71 23.07
C LYS A 197 -2.87 3.99 21.56
N CYS A 198 -1.92 3.55 20.73
CA CYS A 198 -2.06 3.64 19.27
C CYS A 198 -3.24 2.79 18.78
N ILE A 199 -3.27 1.51 19.16
CA ILE A 199 -4.25 0.52 18.67
C ILE A 199 -5.67 0.90 19.10
N PHE A 200 -5.86 1.34 20.36
CA PHE A 200 -7.17 1.75 20.87
C PHE A 200 -7.52 3.21 20.57
N SER A 201 -6.83 3.86 19.63
CA SER A 201 -7.14 5.24 19.26
C SER A 201 -8.22 5.33 18.20
N ALA A 202 -9.07 6.36 18.29
CA ALA A 202 -10.08 6.64 17.27
C ALA A 202 -9.43 6.88 15.89
N SER A 203 -8.27 7.53 15.84
CA SER A 203 -7.51 7.75 14.60
C SER A 203 -7.13 6.43 13.92
N TYR A 204 -6.63 5.46 14.70
CA TYR A 204 -6.24 4.16 14.17
C TYR A 204 -7.46 3.32 13.75
N ALA A 205 -8.55 3.35 14.52
CA ALA A 205 -9.79 2.68 14.15
C ALA A 205 -10.37 3.22 12.82
N LEU A 206 -10.32 4.54 12.62
CA LEU A 206 -10.82 5.19 11.40
C LEU A 206 -10.01 4.83 10.15
N ILE A 207 -8.67 4.87 10.23
CA ILE A 207 -7.84 4.46 9.10
C ILE A 207 -7.95 2.95 8.83
N ASN A 208 -8.09 2.13 9.88
CA ASN A 208 -8.37 0.70 9.72
C ASN A 208 -9.68 0.44 9.00
N LEU A 209 -10.77 1.10 9.42
CA LEU A 209 -12.05 1.00 8.74
C LEU A 209 -11.95 1.39 7.26
N TRP A 210 -11.17 2.43 6.95
CA TRP A 210 -10.99 2.88 5.58
C TRP A 210 -10.23 1.87 4.72
N ILE A 211 -9.09 1.35 5.21
CA ILE A 211 -8.31 0.37 4.45
C ILE A 211 -9.01 -0.99 4.35
N THR A 212 -9.77 -1.41 5.38
CA THR A 212 -10.54 -2.67 5.33
C THR A 212 -11.63 -2.61 4.26
N LEU A 213 -12.42 -1.52 4.23
CA LEU A 213 -13.43 -1.31 3.19
C LEU A 213 -12.81 -1.15 1.80
N GLY A 214 -11.68 -0.44 1.70
CA GLY A 214 -10.96 -0.24 0.44
C GLY A 214 -10.43 -1.56 -0.13
N LEU A 215 -9.77 -2.36 0.72
CA LEU A 215 -9.23 -3.65 0.32
C LEU A 215 -10.34 -4.66 -0.03
N PHE A 216 -11.43 -4.68 0.75
CA PHE A 216 -12.60 -5.50 0.43
C PHE A 216 -13.22 -5.14 -0.92
N ARG A 217 -13.41 -3.83 -1.18
CA ARG A 217 -13.90 -3.32 -2.46
C ARG A 217 -12.99 -3.68 -3.63
N PHE A 218 -11.68 -3.58 -3.43
CA PHE A 218 -10.67 -3.96 -4.41
C PHE A 218 -10.69 -5.47 -4.70
N ALA A 219 -10.81 -6.28 -3.64
CA ALA A 219 -10.80 -7.73 -3.74
C ALA A 219 -12.08 -8.26 -4.44
N ILE A 220 -13.26 -7.73 -4.13
CA ILE A 220 -14.52 -8.06 -4.84
C ILE A 220 -14.38 -7.80 -6.34
N PHE A 221 -13.80 -6.66 -6.72
CA PHE A 221 -13.62 -6.32 -8.13
C PHE A 221 -12.79 -7.38 -8.86
N LEU A 222 -11.62 -7.73 -8.32
CA LEU A 222 -10.74 -8.72 -8.95
C LEU A 222 -11.37 -10.12 -9.02
N SER A 223 -12.03 -10.55 -7.94
CA SER A 223 -12.58 -11.90 -7.83
C SER A 223 -13.85 -12.12 -8.65
N GLN A 224 -14.57 -11.05 -9.00
CA GLN A 224 -15.82 -11.12 -9.74
C GLN A 224 -15.76 -10.57 -11.15
N LEU A 225 -14.67 -9.92 -11.55
CA LEU A 225 -14.55 -9.27 -12.86
C LEU A 225 -15.01 -10.16 -14.02
N TYR A 226 -14.51 -11.41 -14.08
CA TYR A 226 -14.91 -12.37 -15.11
C TYR A 226 -16.43 -12.61 -15.13
N ARG A 227 -17.03 -12.91 -13.97
CA ARG A 227 -18.48 -13.14 -13.86
C ARG A 227 -19.30 -11.91 -14.22
N GLN A 228 -18.84 -10.72 -13.85
CA GLN A 228 -19.52 -9.48 -14.18
C GLN A 228 -19.48 -9.18 -15.67
N LEU A 229 -18.33 -9.42 -16.33
CA LEU A 229 -18.22 -9.28 -17.77
C LEU A 229 -19.13 -10.25 -18.52
N VAL A 230 -19.20 -11.52 -18.10
CA VAL A 230 -20.14 -12.51 -18.66
C VAL A 230 -21.60 -12.10 -18.44
N HIS A 231 -21.93 -11.48 -17.30
CA HIS A 231 -23.28 -11.00 -17.03
C HIS A 231 -23.66 -9.77 -17.87
N LEU A 232 -22.72 -8.84 -18.09
CA LEU A 232 -22.93 -7.63 -18.90
C LEU A 232 -22.95 -7.92 -20.41
N PHE A 233 -22.19 -8.93 -20.87
CA PHE A 233 -22.11 -9.34 -22.28
C PHE A 233 -22.29 -10.86 -22.43
N PRO A 234 -23.51 -11.39 -22.23
CA PRO A 234 -23.76 -12.83 -22.26
C PRO A 234 -23.56 -13.47 -23.64
N THR A 235 -23.68 -12.69 -24.71
CA THR A 235 -23.64 -13.16 -26.10
C THR A 235 -22.25 -13.10 -26.74
N ASP A 236 -21.32 -12.30 -26.20
CA ASP A 236 -20.03 -12.02 -26.85
C ASP A 236 -18.82 -12.45 -26.00
N LYS A 237 -18.48 -13.74 -26.10
CA LYS A 237 -17.36 -14.33 -25.36
C LYS A 237 -16.00 -13.74 -25.75
N LYS A 238 -15.81 -13.39 -27.04
CA LYS A 238 -14.57 -12.79 -27.53
C LYS A 238 -14.34 -11.41 -26.92
N LEU A 239 -15.41 -10.62 -26.77
CA LEU A 239 -15.35 -9.34 -26.08
C LEU A 239 -14.98 -9.50 -24.61
N VAL A 240 -15.54 -10.49 -23.90
CA VAL A 240 -15.21 -10.75 -22.48
C VAL A 240 -13.73 -11.11 -22.31
N GLU A 241 -13.20 -11.99 -23.16
CA GLU A 241 -11.78 -12.36 -23.16
C GLU A 241 -10.89 -11.14 -23.42
N HIS A 242 -11.21 -10.33 -24.43
CA HIS A 242 -10.49 -9.09 -24.73
C HIS A 242 -10.53 -8.11 -23.53
N LEU A 243 -11.69 -7.90 -22.91
CA LEU A 243 -11.81 -7.01 -21.75
C LEU A 243 -11.02 -7.52 -20.54
N LEU A 244 -10.92 -8.83 -20.35
CA LEU A 244 -10.12 -9.44 -19.29
C LEU A 244 -8.62 -9.22 -19.53
N GLU A 245 -8.16 -9.41 -20.77
CA GLU A 245 -6.79 -9.12 -21.19
C GLU A 245 -6.46 -7.64 -20.98
N VAL A 246 -7.33 -6.74 -21.43
CA VAL A 246 -7.15 -5.29 -21.24
C VAL A 246 -7.12 -4.94 -19.75
N SER A 247 -7.96 -5.54 -18.91
CA SER A 247 -7.93 -5.29 -17.45
C SER A 247 -6.58 -5.67 -16.82
N SER A 248 -5.94 -6.71 -17.35
CA SER A 248 -4.62 -7.18 -16.90
C SER A 248 -3.55 -6.16 -17.28
N VAL A 249 -3.62 -5.60 -18.49
CA VAL A 249 -2.72 -4.51 -18.94
C VAL A 249 -2.91 -3.26 -18.08
N PHE A 250 -4.14 -2.83 -17.81
CA PHE A 250 -4.38 -1.69 -16.92
C PHE A 250 -3.81 -1.92 -15.51
N SER A 251 -3.96 -3.14 -14.98
CA SER A 251 -3.40 -3.51 -13.67
C SER A 251 -1.86 -3.44 -13.63
N MET A 252 -1.19 -3.69 -14.77
CA MET A 252 0.26 -3.53 -14.92
C MET A 252 0.71 -2.06 -15.02
N CYS A 253 -0.19 -1.14 -15.39
CA CYS A 253 0.12 0.28 -15.54
C CYS A 253 0.07 1.08 -14.22
N GLY A 254 -0.03 0.41 -13.07
CA GLY A 254 -0.09 1.06 -11.74
C GLY A 254 1.07 2.02 -11.46
N PHE A 255 2.25 1.75 -12.03
CA PHE A 255 3.42 2.62 -11.92
C PHE A 255 3.19 4.03 -12.50
N PHE A 256 2.39 4.16 -13.57
CA PHE A 256 2.10 5.47 -14.17
C PHE A 256 1.12 6.30 -13.34
N ALA A 257 0.22 5.66 -12.60
CA ALA A 257 -0.71 6.35 -11.70
C ALA A 257 -0.07 6.75 -10.36
N ALA A 258 1.05 6.10 -9.99
CA ALA A 258 1.74 6.35 -8.73
C ALA A 258 2.26 7.79 -8.53
N PRO A 259 2.91 8.45 -9.52
CA PRO A 259 3.32 9.84 -9.35
C PRO A 259 2.14 10.77 -9.07
N VAL A 260 1.00 10.56 -9.74
CA VAL A 260 -0.20 11.39 -9.57
C VAL A 260 -0.76 11.25 -8.15
N SER A 261 -0.91 10.02 -7.66
CA SER A 261 -1.39 9.79 -6.28
C SER A 261 -0.43 10.35 -5.23
N GLY A 262 0.88 10.23 -5.46
CA GLY A 262 1.91 10.77 -4.57
C GLY A 262 1.91 12.30 -4.49
N VAL A 263 1.79 12.98 -5.64
CA VAL A 263 1.70 14.45 -5.70
C VAL A 263 0.45 14.95 -4.97
N ILE A 264 -0.70 14.28 -5.13
CA ILE A 264 -1.93 14.63 -4.41
C ILE A 264 -1.71 14.60 -2.89
N ILE A 265 -1.07 13.53 -2.38
CA ILE A 265 -0.77 13.35 -0.95
C ILE A 265 0.23 14.41 -0.46
N ASP A 266 1.31 14.64 -1.18
CA ASP A 266 2.36 15.58 -0.77
C ASP A 266 1.86 17.03 -0.77
N LEU A 267 1.09 17.43 -1.80
CA LEU A 267 0.49 18.77 -1.84
C LEU A 267 -0.50 18.96 -0.69
N SER A 268 -1.35 17.95 -0.42
CA SER A 268 -2.37 18.07 0.62
C SER A 268 -1.76 18.08 2.04
N LEU A 269 -0.71 17.30 2.27
CA LEU A 269 0.08 17.33 3.51
C LEU A 269 0.86 18.65 3.66
N ARG A 270 1.47 19.15 2.59
CA ARG A 270 2.18 20.44 2.61
C ARG A 270 1.25 21.59 2.98
N CYS A 271 0.08 21.69 2.35
CA CYS A 271 -0.92 22.69 2.69
C CYS A 271 -1.39 22.58 4.15
N SER A 272 -1.46 21.36 4.70
CA SER A 272 -1.81 21.12 6.10
C SER A 272 -0.71 21.58 7.05
N ARG A 273 0.55 21.24 6.74
CA ARG A 273 1.73 21.67 7.49
C ARG A 273 1.84 23.18 7.52
N ASP A 274 1.68 23.86 6.39
CA ASP A 274 1.79 25.32 6.31
C ASP A 274 0.70 25.99 7.17
N LYS A 275 -0.51 25.41 7.26
CA LYS A 275 -1.56 25.86 8.18
C LYS A 275 -1.17 25.67 9.66
N VAL A 276 -0.57 24.54 10.01
CA VAL A 276 -0.11 24.27 11.39
C VAL A 276 1.04 25.21 11.76
N ALA A 277 1.97 25.47 10.82
CA ALA A 277 3.06 26.42 10.99
C ALA A 277 2.53 27.83 11.30
N ASN A 278 1.56 28.32 10.52
CA ASN A 278 0.93 29.61 10.76
C ASN A 278 0.22 29.69 12.13
N ILE A 279 -0.39 28.58 12.58
CA ILE A 279 -1.02 28.50 13.91
C ILE A 279 0.02 28.56 15.03
N LEU A 280 1.16 27.89 14.88
CA LEU A 280 2.27 27.92 15.83
C LEU A 280 2.91 29.31 15.93
N ILE A 281 3.11 29.98 14.79
CA ILE A 281 3.68 31.33 14.74
C ILE A 281 2.72 32.36 15.36
N SER A 282 1.41 32.26 15.08
CA SER A 282 0.40 33.21 15.57
C SER A 282 0.02 33.01 17.04
N ASN A 283 -0.09 31.77 17.53
CA ASN A 283 -0.60 31.44 18.87
C ASN A 283 0.45 30.74 19.75
N LYS A 284 1.67 31.32 19.79
CA LYS A 284 2.94 30.78 20.32
C LYS A 284 2.92 29.84 21.55
N PHE A 285 1.89 29.83 22.40
CA PHE A 285 1.82 28.98 23.61
C PHE A 285 0.45 28.40 24.01
N ASN A 286 -0.62 28.56 23.22
CA ASN A 286 -1.97 28.19 23.69
C ASN A 286 -2.78 27.26 22.76
N VAL A 287 -2.10 26.52 21.89
CA VAL A 287 -2.76 25.61 20.95
C VAL A 287 -2.79 24.20 21.54
N SER A 288 -3.98 23.62 21.70
CA SER A 288 -4.12 22.24 22.18
C SER A 288 -3.40 21.24 21.26
N ASN A 289 -2.56 20.37 21.83
CA ASN A 289 -1.87 19.26 21.15
C ASN A 289 -2.83 18.40 20.31
N ARG A 290 -4.09 18.25 20.77
CA ARG A 290 -5.14 17.56 20.01
C ARG A 290 -5.45 18.27 18.70
N LYS A 291 -5.60 19.60 18.71
CA LYS A 291 -5.98 20.39 17.54
C LYS A 291 -4.85 20.40 16.51
N MET A 292 -3.59 20.45 16.95
CA MET A 292 -2.43 20.33 16.06
C MET A 292 -2.39 18.97 15.36
N TYR A 293 -2.56 17.88 16.11
CA TYR A 293 -2.58 16.52 15.58
C TYR A 293 -3.65 16.32 14.49
N TYR A 294 -4.92 16.67 14.78
CA TYR A 294 -6.00 16.48 13.81
C TYR A 294 -5.92 17.43 12.63
N ASN A 295 -5.43 18.66 12.81
CA ASN A 295 -5.17 19.56 11.68
C ASN A 295 -4.16 18.92 10.72
N TYR A 296 -3.04 18.39 11.25
CA TYR A 296 -2.02 17.78 10.42
C TYR A 296 -2.54 16.55 9.66
N ILE A 297 -3.16 15.59 10.36
CA ILE A 297 -3.73 14.38 9.75
C ILE A 297 -4.83 14.71 8.73
N CYS A 298 -5.62 15.76 8.94
CA CYS A 298 -6.61 16.20 7.95
C CYS A 298 -5.99 16.62 6.61
N GLY A 299 -4.66 16.79 6.55
CA GLY A 299 -3.94 16.91 5.29
C GLY A 299 -4.10 15.70 4.36
N LEU A 300 -4.42 14.52 4.88
CA LEU A 300 -4.64 13.31 4.06
C LEU A 300 -6.09 13.10 3.64
N VAL A 301 -7.03 13.84 4.24
CA VAL A 301 -8.46 13.75 3.91
C VAL A 301 -8.72 13.96 2.41
N PRO A 302 -8.12 14.95 1.72
CA PRO A 302 -8.32 15.12 0.28
C PRO A 302 -8.00 13.85 -0.53
N ALA A 303 -6.86 13.21 -0.28
CA ALA A 303 -6.49 11.97 -0.96
C ALA A 303 -7.50 10.84 -0.70
N MET A 304 -7.96 10.69 0.55
CA MET A 304 -8.98 9.71 0.93
C MET A 304 -10.34 9.99 0.26
N THR A 305 -10.74 11.26 0.17
CA THR A 305 -11.99 11.66 -0.51
C THR A 305 -11.92 11.43 -2.02
N ILE A 306 -10.80 11.78 -2.67
CA ILE A 306 -10.59 11.55 -4.10
C ILE A 306 -10.68 10.06 -4.40
N MET A 307 -10.00 9.23 -3.62
CA MET A 307 -10.08 7.76 -3.73
C MET A 307 -11.54 7.27 -3.59
N SER A 308 -12.28 7.80 -2.62
CA SER A 308 -13.69 7.42 -2.39
C SER A 308 -14.59 7.80 -3.57
N ILE A 309 -14.37 8.98 -4.18
CA ILE A 309 -15.08 9.41 -5.40
C ILE A 309 -14.79 8.46 -6.56
N PHE A 310 -13.52 8.15 -6.84
CA PHE A 310 -13.15 7.21 -7.89
C PHE A 310 -13.67 5.79 -7.60
N ALA A 311 -13.77 5.37 -6.33
CA ALA A 311 -14.34 4.09 -5.96
C ALA A 311 -15.86 4.02 -6.23
N VAL A 312 -16.59 5.11 -6.01
CA VAL A 312 -18.02 5.20 -6.38
C VAL A 312 -18.17 5.20 -7.91
N ILE A 313 -17.36 5.97 -8.64
CA ILE A 313 -17.39 5.96 -10.11
C ILE A 313 -17.13 4.55 -10.62
N LEU A 314 -16.09 3.88 -10.11
CA LEU A 314 -15.79 2.49 -10.41
C LEU A 314 -16.99 1.57 -10.18
N SER A 315 -17.70 1.72 -9.06
CA SER A 315 -18.90 0.91 -8.76
C SER A 315 -20.06 1.22 -9.71
N THR A 316 -20.31 2.48 -10.02
CA THR A 316 -21.40 2.88 -10.93
C THR A 316 -21.18 2.39 -12.35
N MET A 317 -19.95 2.45 -12.86
CA MET A 317 -19.62 2.03 -14.22
C MET A 317 -19.85 0.53 -14.44
N MET A 318 -19.70 -0.30 -13.40
CA MET A 318 -19.93 -1.75 -13.49
C MET A 318 -21.42 -2.15 -13.56
N PHE A 319 -22.35 -1.21 -13.44
CA PHE A 319 -23.78 -1.46 -13.71
C PHE A 319 -24.16 -1.26 -15.19
N ILE A 320 -23.32 -0.58 -15.97
CA ILE A 320 -23.66 -0.16 -17.33
C ILE A 320 -23.05 -1.14 -18.34
N PRO A 321 -23.85 -1.83 -19.17
CA PRO A 321 -23.35 -2.72 -20.22
C PRO A 321 -22.82 -1.93 -21.42
N ASN A 322 -21.72 -1.21 -21.22
CA ASN A 322 -21.06 -0.41 -22.25
C ASN A 322 -19.53 -0.56 -22.16
N MET A 323 -18.86 -0.79 -23.29
CA MET A 323 -17.40 -0.92 -23.34
C MET A 323 -16.68 0.32 -22.78
N VAL A 324 -17.17 1.52 -23.08
CA VAL A 324 -16.57 2.76 -22.60
C VAL A 324 -16.66 2.88 -21.08
N ALA A 325 -17.79 2.44 -20.50
CA ALA A 325 -17.96 2.41 -19.06
C ALA A 325 -16.96 1.45 -18.40
N ILE A 326 -16.70 0.29 -19.01
CA ILE A 326 -15.77 -0.71 -18.48
C ILE A 326 -14.31 -0.24 -18.60
N TYR A 327 -13.92 0.39 -19.70
CA TYR A 327 -12.59 1.01 -19.78
C TYR A 327 -12.42 2.12 -18.74
N THR A 328 -13.47 2.92 -18.53
CA THR A 328 -13.48 3.94 -17.47
C THR A 328 -13.34 3.29 -16.09
N ALA A 329 -14.00 2.15 -15.85
CA ALA A 329 -13.85 1.37 -14.64
C ALA A 329 -12.39 0.91 -14.45
N PHE A 330 -11.72 0.39 -15.48
CA PHE A 330 -10.31 -0.01 -15.36
C PHE A 330 -9.38 1.16 -15.02
N VAL A 331 -9.58 2.33 -15.62
CA VAL A 331 -8.83 3.55 -15.26
C VAL A 331 -9.07 3.93 -13.80
N CYS A 332 -10.33 3.93 -13.37
CA CYS A 332 -10.69 4.24 -11.98
C CYS A 332 -10.09 3.23 -10.99
N LEU A 333 -10.05 1.94 -11.35
CA LEU A 333 -9.45 0.90 -10.53
C LEU A 333 -7.97 1.18 -10.25
N VAL A 334 -7.22 1.55 -11.29
CA VAL A 334 -5.79 1.85 -11.16
C VAL A 334 -5.56 3.04 -10.22
N ILE A 335 -6.39 4.09 -10.33
CA ILE A 335 -6.34 5.27 -9.46
C ILE A 335 -6.70 4.90 -8.01
N VAL A 336 -7.80 4.18 -7.81
CA VAL A 336 -8.26 3.72 -6.48
C VAL A 336 -7.19 2.87 -5.81
N ARG A 337 -6.63 1.89 -6.53
CA ARG A 337 -5.57 1.02 -6.04
C ARG A 337 -4.34 1.81 -5.60
N SER A 338 -3.88 2.74 -6.44
CA SER A 338 -2.70 3.55 -6.17
C SER A 338 -2.89 4.45 -4.93
N LEU A 339 -4.01 5.17 -4.85
CA LEU A 339 -4.35 6.02 -3.70
C LEU A 339 -4.60 5.23 -2.42
N MET A 340 -5.19 4.04 -2.51
CA MET A 340 -5.49 3.20 -1.35
C MET A 340 -4.23 2.87 -0.55
N PHE A 341 -3.23 2.27 -1.19
CA PHE A 341 -2.01 1.85 -0.50
C PHE A 341 -1.13 3.04 -0.10
N SER A 342 -0.98 4.04 -0.99
CA SER A 342 -0.15 5.22 -0.72
C SER A 342 -0.70 6.07 0.42
N ALA A 343 -2.00 6.42 0.38
CA ALA A 343 -2.60 7.25 1.43
C ALA A 343 -2.63 6.52 2.78
N TYR A 344 -2.85 5.21 2.79
CA TYR A 344 -2.81 4.39 4.00
C TYR A 344 -1.43 4.41 4.68
N VAL A 345 -0.37 4.12 3.91
CA VAL A 345 1.00 4.12 4.43
C VAL A 345 1.42 5.53 4.86
N SER A 346 1.12 6.56 4.05
CA SER A 346 1.34 7.96 4.41
C SER A 346 0.58 8.37 5.67
N TYR A 347 -0.61 7.83 5.92
CA TYR A 347 -1.37 8.07 7.15
C TYR A 347 -0.68 7.47 8.35
N LEU A 348 -0.25 6.21 8.28
CA LEU A 348 0.44 5.57 9.40
C LEU A 348 1.73 6.31 9.77
N LEU A 349 2.47 6.71 8.75
CA LEU A 349 3.75 7.39 8.85
C LEU A 349 3.65 8.86 9.31
N THR A 350 2.50 9.49 9.11
CA THR A 350 2.20 10.88 9.51
C THR A 350 1.50 10.93 10.87
N GLY A 351 0.64 9.96 11.16
CA GLY A 351 -0.27 9.97 12.30
C GLY A 351 0.19 9.18 13.53
N PHE A 352 1.24 8.37 13.42
CA PHE A 352 1.75 7.53 14.51
C PHE A 352 3.28 7.54 14.60
N PRO A 353 3.84 7.23 15.78
CA PRO A 353 5.28 7.10 15.93
C PRO A 353 5.87 6.02 15.01
N ILE A 354 6.93 6.35 14.28
CA ILE A 354 7.60 5.45 13.30
C ILE A 354 8.08 4.13 13.96
N ARG A 355 8.40 4.16 15.26
CA ARG A 355 8.80 2.97 16.06
C ARG A 355 7.76 1.86 16.15
N TYR A 356 6.49 2.16 15.87
CA TYR A 356 5.37 1.20 15.92
C TYR A 356 4.80 0.92 14.53
N PHE A 357 5.41 1.47 13.47
CA PHE A 357 4.87 1.40 12.13
C PHE A 357 4.69 -0.05 11.67
N GLY A 358 5.67 -0.92 11.90
CA GLY A 358 5.60 -2.31 11.46
C GLY A 358 4.45 -3.07 12.07
N THR A 359 4.31 -2.96 13.39
CA THR A 359 3.25 -3.63 14.14
C THR A 359 1.86 -3.10 13.76
N LEU A 360 1.70 -1.77 13.63
CA LEU A 360 0.43 -1.17 13.21
C LEU A 360 0.05 -1.56 11.78
N ASN A 361 1.01 -1.53 10.86
CA ASN A 361 0.80 -1.94 9.47
C ASN A 361 0.43 -3.43 9.38
N GLY A 362 1.13 -4.29 10.13
CA GLY A 362 0.86 -5.72 10.21
C GLY A 362 -0.55 -6.04 10.73
N ILE A 363 -0.93 -5.47 11.88
CA ILE A 363 -2.26 -5.67 12.47
C ILE A 363 -3.36 -5.21 11.51
N SER A 364 -3.23 -4.03 10.91
CA SER A 364 -4.22 -3.51 9.96
C SER A 364 -4.35 -4.40 8.72
N SER A 365 -3.22 -4.92 8.22
CA SER A 365 -3.19 -5.84 7.08
C SER A 365 -3.90 -7.15 7.41
N VAL A 366 -3.75 -7.66 8.64
CA VAL A 366 -4.48 -8.85 9.11
C VAL A 366 -5.97 -8.61 9.18
N ILE A 367 -6.40 -7.51 9.81
CA ILE A 367 -7.82 -7.17 9.92
C ILE A 367 -8.44 -7.00 8.53
N SER A 368 -7.76 -6.27 7.63
CA SER A 368 -8.24 -6.03 6.27
C SER A 368 -8.27 -7.30 5.44
N GLY A 369 -7.24 -8.15 5.53
CA GLY A 369 -7.18 -9.41 4.80
C GLY A 369 -8.22 -10.42 5.30
N LEU A 370 -8.40 -10.56 6.62
CA LEU A 370 -9.47 -11.41 7.19
C LEU A 370 -10.85 -10.93 6.74
N PHE A 371 -11.10 -9.61 6.79
CA PHE A 371 -12.35 -9.05 6.30
C PHE A 371 -12.53 -9.25 4.79
N SER A 372 -11.46 -9.15 4.01
CA SER A 372 -11.51 -9.37 2.57
C SER A 372 -11.91 -10.79 2.18
N LEU A 373 -11.67 -11.79 3.04
CA LEU A 373 -12.13 -13.17 2.81
C LEU A 373 -13.65 -13.29 2.71
N LEU A 374 -14.43 -12.35 3.27
CA LEU A 374 -15.89 -12.33 3.08
C LEU A 374 -16.28 -12.24 1.61
N GLN A 375 -15.39 -11.77 0.72
CA GLN A 375 -15.64 -11.78 -0.72
C GLN A 375 -16.01 -13.16 -1.26
N HIS A 376 -15.49 -14.24 -0.65
CA HIS A 376 -15.74 -15.60 -1.11
C HIS A 376 -17.21 -16.00 -0.99
N ILE A 377 -17.91 -15.46 0.03
CA ILE A 377 -19.35 -15.66 0.20
C ILE A 377 -20.11 -15.07 -1.00
N PHE A 378 -19.66 -13.92 -1.49
CA PHE A 378 -20.30 -13.22 -2.60
C PHE A 378 -19.94 -13.80 -3.98
N LEU A 379 -18.98 -14.73 -4.08
CA LEU A 379 -18.64 -15.38 -5.35
C LEU A 379 -19.82 -16.20 -5.92
N HIS A 380 -20.67 -16.74 -5.05
CA HIS A 380 -21.82 -17.54 -5.46
C HIS A 380 -23.10 -16.72 -5.66
N THR A 381 -23.07 -15.41 -5.41
CA THR A 381 -24.25 -14.54 -5.50
C THR A 381 -24.39 -13.95 -6.92
N SER A 382 -25.59 -13.52 -7.30
CA SER A 382 -25.84 -12.84 -8.58
C SER A 382 -25.00 -11.56 -8.73
N GLY A 383 -24.57 -11.26 -9.96
CA GLY A 383 -23.68 -10.13 -10.27
C GLY A 383 -24.23 -8.77 -9.82
N THR A 384 -25.55 -8.60 -9.81
CA THR A 384 -26.23 -7.38 -9.36
C THR A 384 -26.13 -7.15 -7.85
N VAL A 385 -26.26 -8.21 -7.05
CA VAL A 385 -26.12 -8.11 -5.58
C VAL A 385 -24.70 -7.77 -5.22
N ALA A 386 -23.73 -8.39 -5.88
CA ALA A 386 -22.33 -8.11 -5.58
C ALA A 386 -21.89 -6.69 -5.99
N ASN A 387 -22.42 -6.16 -7.10
CA ASN A 387 -22.28 -4.75 -7.45
C ASN A 387 -22.91 -3.82 -6.41
N SER A 388 -24.05 -4.20 -5.83
CA SER A 388 -24.71 -3.42 -4.78
C SER A 388 -23.89 -3.40 -3.48
N VAL A 389 -23.30 -4.54 -3.10
CA VAL A 389 -22.39 -4.63 -1.94
C VAL A 389 -21.11 -3.82 -2.18
N SER A 390 -20.56 -3.90 -3.38
CA SER A 390 -19.40 -3.12 -3.82
C SER A 390 -19.68 -1.61 -3.75
N MET A 391 -20.88 -1.18 -4.18
CA MET A 391 -21.34 0.20 -4.06
C MET A 391 -21.49 0.64 -2.60
N ALA A 392 -22.08 -0.19 -1.74
CA ALA A 392 -22.19 0.09 -0.31
C ALA A 392 -20.81 0.25 0.35
N ALA A 393 -19.84 -0.61 0.01
CA ALA A 393 -18.46 -0.49 0.48
C ALA A 393 -17.80 0.82 -0.01
N SER A 394 -18.02 1.21 -1.27
CA SER A 394 -17.53 2.47 -1.82
C SER A 394 -18.11 3.70 -1.12
N ILE A 395 -19.40 3.69 -0.79
CA ILE A 395 -20.04 4.77 -0.02
C ILE A 395 -19.49 4.81 1.41
N GLY A 396 -19.25 3.66 2.03
CA GLY A 396 -18.65 3.55 3.36
C GLY A 396 -17.27 4.18 3.48
N LEU A 397 -16.51 4.28 2.39
CA LEU A 397 -15.18 4.93 2.38
C LEU A 397 -15.24 6.42 2.75
N PHE A 398 -16.39 7.09 2.59
CA PHE A 398 -16.57 8.49 2.99
C PHE A 398 -16.70 8.70 4.50
N ILE A 399 -16.97 7.64 5.28
CA ILE A 399 -17.14 7.74 6.73
C ILE A 399 -15.86 8.26 7.37
N THR A 400 -14.70 7.68 7.04
CA THR A 400 -13.41 8.07 7.62
C THR A 400 -13.03 9.53 7.35
N PRO A 401 -12.99 10.03 6.10
CA PRO A 401 -12.65 11.43 5.84
C PRO A 401 -13.65 12.40 6.48
N PHE A 402 -14.94 12.05 6.51
CA PHE A 402 -15.97 12.87 7.16
C PHE A 402 -15.77 12.97 8.68
N VAL A 403 -15.56 11.83 9.35
CA VAL A 403 -15.34 11.80 10.80
C VAL A 403 -14.03 12.50 11.18
N LEU A 404 -12.97 12.37 10.37
CA LEU A 404 -11.72 13.10 10.60
C LEU A 404 -11.91 14.62 10.54
N LEU A 405 -12.70 15.13 9.58
CA LEU A 405 -13.05 16.55 9.52
C LEU A 405 -13.87 17.01 10.72
N MET A 406 -14.73 16.15 11.27
CA MET A 406 -15.48 16.45 12.49
C MET A 406 -14.57 16.48 13.72
N LEU A 407 -13.61 15.56 13.83
CA LEU A 407 -12.63 15.52 14.93
C LEU A 407 -11.62 16.67 14.91
N ARG A 408 -11.51 17.37 13.76
CA ARG A 408 -10.70 18.57 13.59
C ARG A 408 -11.32 19.81 14.23
N ARG A 409 -12.66 19.89 14.26
CA ARG A 409 -13.41 20.97 14.93
C ARG A 409 -13.25 20.82 16.45
#